data_AF-A0AAV7DV23-F1
#
_entry.id   AF-A0AAV7DV23-F1
#
_cell.length_a   1.000
_cell.length_b   1.000
_cell.length_c   1.000
_cell.angle_alpha   90.00
_cell.angle_beta   90.00
_cell.angle_gamma   90.00
#
_symmetry.space_group_name_H-M   'P 1'
#
loop_
_entity.id
_entity.type
_entity.pdbx_description
1 polymer ?
#
loop_
_entity_poly.entity_id
_entity_poly.type
_entity_poly.pdbx_seq_one_letter_code
_entity_poly.pdbx_strand_id
1 'polypeptide(L)'
;MKAVLDRIKLSLAEKADYYQRIVQPTAKHLGQLLCVEKWAIDMFTEELIRAGCAATLSLLVNHLDQILREVANFSCWQVISPVDVCGSVAAIRELISVQNKVYVRPMILIVEKVSGEEEIPDGVVGIVTSDMPDILSHVSVRARNGKVCFAACFDQSIFRDVKSKEGKMVSISLGCNSLLFNEVASSNWSRYLNIFSGSRQSLSLGKKKFRGKFAISAEEFTTDMVGAKSRNIQYLKKRLPSWIRVPTSVAVPFRVFEAILLSDINKELAKDILSLSRLIDKGDLSKIHAIKEHVLQLRAPTQLVIELKTKMKSSNMAWPGDEGEERWDRAWQAMKKVWASKWNERAYVSCRKAKLNHNDLCMALLVQEIISADYAFVIHTRNPLSGDPTEIYAEIVKGLGETLVGAHHGRAMSFITKKSELDRSHVVGYPSKRIGLFLSKSIIFRSDSNGEDLEGYAGAGLYDSIPMDREERVLLDYSCDMLVTDKGFQRRIFSKIAEVGKIIEGLYGSAQDIEGVVKNGEIYVVQTRPQM
;
A
#
# COMPACT_ATOMS: atom_id res chain seq x y z
N MET A 1 -25.20 5.62 7.40
CA MET A 1 -25.69 4.30 7.86
C MET A 1 -24.81 3.14 7.40
N LYS A 2 -24.55 2.98 6.09
CA LYS A 2 -23.67 1.91 5.57
C LYS A 2 -22.31 1.78 6.28
N ALA A 3 -21.57 2.89 6.44
CA ALA A 3 -20.27 2.87 7.10
C ALA A 3 -20.31 2.40 8.57
N VAL A 4 -21.42 2.69 9.28
CA VAL A 4 -21.64 2.19 10.66
C VAL A 4 -21.81 0.68 10.63
N LEU A 5 -22.60 0.18 9.68
CA LEU A 5 -22.81 -1.25 9.49
C LEU A 5 -21.51 -1.99 9.15
N ASP A 6 -20.70 -1.43 8.25
CA ASP A 6 -19.36 -1.96 7.92
C ASP A 6 -18.48 -2.04 9.17
N ARG A 7 -18.51 -1.00 10.00
CA ARG A 7 -17.75 -0.96 11.24
C ARG A 7 -18.22 -2.01 12.26
N ILE A 8 -19.52 -2.28 12.32
CA ILE A 8 -20.07 -3.36 13.16
C ILE A 8 -19.60 -4.73 12.62
N LYS A 9 -19.65 -4.96 11.31
CA LYS A 9 -19.11 -6.19 10.68
C LYS A 9 -17.64 -6.41 11.05
N LEU A 10 -16.82 -5.37 10.93
CA LEU A 10 -15.40 -5.43 11.32
C LEU A 10 -15.19 -5.69 12.81
N SER A 11 -16.08 -5.18 13.66
CA SER A 11 -16.03 -5.43 15.11
C SER A 11 -16.41 -6.86 15.46
N LEU A 12 -17.40 -7.42 14.77
CA LEU A 12 -17.80 -8.82 14.91
C LEU A 12 -16.71 -9.77 14.42
N ALA A 13 -16.08 -9.49 13.29
CA ALA A 13 -14.99 -10.29 12.74
C ALA A 13 -13.78 -10.30 13.69
N GLU A 14 -13.36 -9.14 14.21
CA GLU A 14 -12.25 -9.09 15.18
C GLU A 14 -12.59 -9.83 16.47
N LYS A 15 -13.84 -9.74 16.94
CA LYS A 15 -14.29 -10.53 18.09
C LYS A 15 -14.18 -12.02 17.81
N ALA A 16 -14.63 -12.49 16.65
CA ALA A 16 -14.48 -13.90 16.27
C ALA A 16 -13.00 -14.33 16.25
N ASP A 17 -12.13 -13.54 15.63
CA ASP A 17 -10.69 -13.79 15.59
C ASP A 17 -10.05 -13.79 16.99
N TYR A 18 -10.48 -12.89 17.87
CA TYR A 18 -10.00 -12.83 19.25
C TYR A 18 -10.35 -14.12 20.00
N TYR A 19 -11.60 -14.57 19.92
CA TYR A 19 -12.02 -15.84 20.54
C TYR A 19 -11.26 -17.03 19.93
N GLN A 20 -11.09 -17.06 18.61
CA GLN A 20 -10.31 -18.10 17.94
C GLN A 20 -8.86 -18.16 18.44
N ARG A 21 -8.23 -17.01 18.69
CA ARG A 21 -6.85 -16.94 19.20
C ARG A 21 -6.72 -17.38 20.66
N ILE A 22 -7.67 -17.03 21.52
CA ILE A 22 -7.54 -17.28 22.96
C ILE A 22 -8.15 -18.61 23.41
N VAL A 23 -9.24 -19.06 22.76
CA VAL A 23 -10.00 -20.26 23.18
C VAL A 23 -9.54 -21.51 22.44
N GLN A 24 -9.37 -21.42 21.11
CA GLN A 24 -9.09 -22.61 20.29
C GLN A 24 -7.80 -23.35 20.69
N PRO A 25 -6.68 -22.70 21.08
CA PRO A 25 -5.48 -23.42 21.53
C PRO A 25 -5.75 -24.27 22.77
N THR A 26 -6.49 -23.75 23.75
CA THR A 26 -6.87 -24.49 24.95
C THR A 26 -7.84 -25.62 24.64
N ALA A 27 -8.84 -25.37 23.78
CA ALA A 27 -9.78 -26.41 23.33
C ALA A 27 -9.05 -27.56 22.63
N LYS A 28 -8.05 -27.25 21.79
CA LYS A 28 -7.18 -28.24 21.14
C LYS A 28 -6.38 -29.04 22.15
N HIS A 29 -5.74 -28.38 23.10
CA HIS A 29 -4.91 -29.04 24.10
C HIS A 29 -5.73 -30.00 24.99
N LEU A 30 -6.82 -29.50 25.58
CA LEU A 30 -7.67 -30.31 26.46
C LEU A 30 -8.42 -31.41 25.70
N GLY A 31 -8.94 -31.10 24.51
CA GLY A 31 -9.64 -32.07 23.69
C GLY A 31 -8.76 -33.27 23.30
N GLN A 32 -7.48 -33.02 23.00
CA GLN A 32 -6.51 -34.08 22.73
C GLN A 32 -6.23 -34.95 23.97
N LEU A 33 -6.07 -34.34 25.15
CA LEU A 33 -5.82 -35.08 26.41
C LEU A 33 -7.03 -35.92 26.84
N LEU A 34 -8.24 -35.42 26.58
CA LEU A 34 -9.49 -36.08 26.92
C LEU A 34 -9.98 -37.05 25.84
N CYS A 35 -9.20 -37.27 24.78
CA CYS A 35 -9.55 -38.13 23.65
C CYS A 35 -10.90 -37.76 22.99
N VAL A 36 -11.22 -36.46 22.92
CA VAL A 36 -12.42 -35.95 22.24
C VAL A 36 -12.25 -36.09 20.72
N GLU A 37 -13.33 -36.37 20.02
CA GLU A 37 -13.32 -36.50 18.56
C GLU A 37 -12.83 -35.20 17.88
N LYS A 38 -11.94 -35.35 16.89
CA LYS A 38 -11.27 -34.22 16.23
C LYS A 38 -12.23 -33.15 15.69
N TRP A 39 -13.35 -33.56 15.10
CA TRP A 39 -14.32 -32.61 14.54
C TRP A 39 -14.94 -31.70 15.61
N ALA A 40 -15.18 -32.23 16.82
CA ALA A 40 -15.72 -31.47 17.94
C ALA A 40 -14.68 -30.47 18.48
N ILE A 41 -13.41 -30.87 18.52
CA ILE A 41 -12.29 -29.99 18.87
C ILE A 41 -12.14 -28.85 17.86
N ASP A 42 -12.20 -29.17 16.57
CA ASP A 42 -11.97 -28.20 15.49
C ASP A 42 -13.07 -27.13 15.45
N MET A 43 -14.33 -27.49 15.72
CA MET A 43 -15.49 -26.56 15.71
C MET A 43 -15.79 -25.90 17.07
N PHE A 44 -15.14 -26.29 18.16
CA PHE A 44 -15.50 -25.86 19.52
C PHE A 44 -15.65 -24.34 19.67
N THR A 45 -14.64 -23.57 19.25
CA THR A 45 -14.69 -22.10 19.39
C THR A 45 -15.73 -21.48 18.47
N GLU A 46 -15.95 -22.05 17.29
CA GLU A 46 -16.97 -21.57 16.36
C GLU A 46 -18.38 -21.75 16.94
N GLU A 47 -18.67 -22.89 17.56
CA GLU A 47 -19.94 -23.12 18.26
C GLU A 47 -20.13 -22.17 19.44
N LEU A 48 -19.07 -21.86 20.19
CA LEU A 48 -19.12 -20.89 21.28
C LEU A 48 -19.46 -19.47 20.77
N ILE A 49 -18.90 -19.08 19.62
CA ILE A 49 -19.25 -17.81 18.96
C ILE A 49 -20.70 -17.83 18.46
N ARG A 50 -21.14 -18.94 17.85
CA ARG A 50 -22.51 -19.13 17.35
C ARG A 50 -23.57 -19.09 18.45
N ALA A 51 -23.25 -19.62 19.63
CA ALA A 51 -24.14 -19.58 20.80
C ALA A 51 -24.26 -18.18 21.44
N GLY A 52 -23.38 -17.25 21.10
CA GLY A 52 -23.36 -15.89 21.66
C GLY A 52 -24.21 -14.87 20.89
N CYS A 53 -24.44 -13.71 21.51
CA CYS A 53 -25.16 -12.59 20.89
C CYS A 53 -24.49 -12.02 19.62
N ALA A 54 -23.20 -12.30 19.42
CA ALA A 54 -22.46 -11.89 18.22
C ALA A 54 -23.03 -12.54 16.95
N ALA A 55 -23.53 -13.77 17.04
CA ALA A 55 -24.14 -14.47 15.91
C ALA A 55 -25.47 -13.83 15.51
N THR A 56 -26.34 -13.54 16.49
CA THR A 56 -27.60 -12.82 16.25
C THR A 56 -27.35 -11.45 15.63
N LEU A 57 -26.38 -10.70 16.16
CA LEU A 57 -26.02 -9.38 15.61
C LEU A 57 -25.48 -9.50 14.17
N SER A 58 -24.68 -10.52 13.88
CA SER A 58 -24.17 -10.79 12.52
C SER A 58 -25.31 -11.04 11.53
N LEU A 59 -26.32 -11.83 11.92
CA LEU A 59 -27.51 -12.09 11.09
C LEU A 59 -28.28 -10.81 10.79
N LEU A 60 -28.56 -10.00 11.82
CA LEU A 60 -29.25 -8.71 11.67
C LEU A 60 -28.47 -7.76 10.77
N VAL A 61 -27.15 -7.70 10.96
CA VAL A 61 -26.25 -6.86 10.17
C VAL A 61 -26.21 -7.28 8.70
N ASN A 62 -26.21 -8.59 8.41
CA ASN A 62 -26.24 -9.07 7.03
C ASN A 62 -27.57 -8.75 6.34
N HIS A 63 -28.69 -8.90 7.05
CA HIS A 63 -30.00 -8.54 6.52
C HIS A 63 -30.12 -7.03 6.26
N LEU A 64 -29.68 -6.20 7.22
CA LEU A 64 -29.64 -4.75 7.07
C LEU A 64 -28.74 -4.30 5.92
N ASP A 65 -27.63 -4.99 5.65
CA ASP A 65 -26.75 -4.66 4.51
C ASP A 65 -27.47 -4.79 3.17
N GLN A 66 -28.28 -5.84 3.01
CA GLN A 66 -29.05 -6.09 1.78
C GLN A 66 -30.07 -4.97 1.57
N ILE A 67 -30.87 -4.66 2.60
CA ILE A 67 -31.86 -3.57 2.55
C ILE A 67 -31.17 -2.22 2.23
N LEU A 68 -30.06 -1.92 2.91
CA LEU A 68 -29.33 -0.67 2.70
C LEU A 68 -28.80 -0.52 1.27
N ARG A 69 -28.36 -1.62 0.65
CA ARG A 69 -27.87 -1.61 -0.73
C ARG A 69 -28.99 -1.39 -1.73
N GLU A 70 -30.11 -2.09 -1.54
CA GLU A 70 -31.30 -1.94 -2.39
C GLU A 70 -31.82 -0.50 -2.35
N VAL A 71 -32.00 0.07 -1.15
CA VAL A 71 -32.50 1.44 -0.97
C VAL A 71 -31.55 2.49 -1.55
N ALA A 72 -30.23 2.29 -1.41
CA ALA A 72 -29.24 3.22 -1.92
C ALA A 72 -28.85 2.98 -3.39
N ASN A 73 -29.45 1.99 -4.06
CA ASN A 73 -29.07 1.51 -5.38
C ASN A 73 -27.54 1.25 -5.49
N PHE A 74 -26.94 0.74 -4.42
CA PHE A 74 -25.51 0.42 -4.39
C PHE A 74 -25.23 -0.87 -5.13
N SER A 75 -24.22 -0.83 -6.00
CA SER A 75 -23.67 -2.06 -6.58
C SER A 75 -23.16 -3.01 -5.50
N CYS A 76 -23.31 -4.32 -5.75
CA CYS A 76 -22.64 -5.36 -4.99
C CYS A 76 -21.12 -5.40 -5.26
N TRP A 77 -20.65 -4.63 -6.23
CA TRP A 77 -19.25 -4.52 -6.62
C TRP A 77 -18.65 -3.17 -6.22
N GLN A 78 -17.40 -3.20 -5.78
CA GLN A 78 -16.49 -2.06 -5.86
C GLN A 78 -15.42 -2.43 -6.88
N VAL A 79 -15.53 -1.88 -8.08
CA VAL A 79 -14.54 -2.08 -9.13
C VAL A 79 -13.40 -1.10 -8.89
N ILE A 80 -12.21 -1.66 -8.69
CA ILE A 80 -10.99 -0.91 -8.36
C ILE A 80 -10.15 -0.69 -9.62
N SER A 81 -10.05 -1.73 -10.45
CA SER A 81 -9.35 -1.69 -11.74
C SER A 81 -10.29 -2.24 -12.81
N PRO A 82 -10.95 -1.35 -13.58
CA PRO A 82 -11.95 -1.73 -14.57
C PRO A 82 -11.25 -2.16 -15.87
N VAL A 83 -10.85 -3.43 -15.95
CA VAL A 83 -10.25 -4.01 -17.16
C VAL A 83 -11.01 -5.25 -17.56
N ASP A 84 -11.36 -5.35 -18.84
CA ASP A 84 -11.97 -6.55 -19.41
C ASP A 84 -10.89 -7.64 -19.55
N VAL A 85 -11.13 -8.80 -18.96
CA VAL A 85 -10.14 -9.88 -18.90
C VAL A 85 -10.78 -11.24 -19.12
N CYS A 86 -9.97 -12.22 -19.52
CA CYS A 86 -10.39 -13.60 -19.68
C CYS A 86 -9.30 -14.52 -19.11
N GLY A 87 -9.68 -15.47 -18.26
CA GLY A 87 -8.73 -16.35 -17.61
C GLY A 87 -9.38 -17.54 -16.92
N SER A 88 -8.54 -18.46 -16.45
CA SER A 88 -8.98 -19.62 -15.67
C SER A 88 -9.15 -19.22 -14.21
N VAL A 89 -10.25 -19.64 -13.60
CA VAL A 89 -10.58 -19.27 -12.22
C VAL A 89 -9.88 -20.20 -11.22
N ALA A 90 -9.27 -19.63 -10.18
CA ALA A 90 -8.73 -20.37 -9.03
C ALA A 90 -9.11 -19.69 -7.72
N ALA A 91 -9.51 -20.48 -6.72
CA ALA A 91 -9.83 -19.97 -5.39
C ALA A 91 -8.59 -20.05 -4.48
N ILE A 92 -8.28 -18.95 -3.80
CA ILE A 92 -7.20 -18.90 -2.82
C ILE A 92 -7.66 -18.15 -1.57
N ARG A 93 -7.07 -18.51 -0.43
CA ARG A 93 -7.42 -17.88 0.84
C ARG A 93 -6.83 -16.47 0.96
N GLU A 94 -5.52 -16.34 0.77
CA GLU A 94 -4.81 -15.07 0.93
C GLU A 94 -3.94 -14.81 -0.29
N LEU A 95 -3.97 -13.58 -0.84
CA LEU A 95 -3.18 -13.22 -2.01
C LEU A 95 -1.67 -13.39 -1.76
N ILE A 96 -1.21 -13.10 -0.54
CA ILE A 96 0.21 -13.12 -0.17
C ILE A 96 0.82 -14.52 -0.34
N SER A 97 0.00 -15.57 -0.19
CA SER A 97 0.43 -16.97 -0.29
C SER A 97 0.86 -17.39 -1.70
N VAL A 98 0.51 -16.60 -2.72
CA VAL A 98 0.81 -16.90 -4.13
C VAL A 98 1.64 -15.82 -4.82
N GLN A 99 2.09 -14.78 -4.12
CA GLN A 99 2.77 -13.63 -4.72
C GLN A 99 3.99 -14.01 -5.58
N ASN A 100 4.68 -15.12 -5.25
CA ASN A 100 5.86 -15.62 -5.95
C ASN A 100 5.56 -16.62 -7.09
N LYS A 101 4.30 -16.95 -7.34
CA LYS A 101 3.91 -17.88 -8.41
C LYS A 101 3.95 -17.19 -9.77
N VAL A 102 4.36 -17.97 -10.77
CA VAL A 102 4.29 -17.60 -12.18
C VAL A 102 3.30 -18.52 -12.86
N TYR A 103 2.21 -17.96 -13.36
CA TYR A 103 1.18 -18.68 -14.07
C TYR A 103 1.43 -18.61 -15.58
N VAL A 104 1.54 -19.77 -16.22
CA VAL A 104 1.81 -19.91 -17.66
C VAL A 104 0.57 -19.53 -18.51
N ARG A 105 -0.60 -19.51 -17.88
CA ARG A 105 -1.89 -19.15 -18.50
C ARG A 105 -2.52 -17.99 -17.72
N PRO A 106 -3.38 -17.18 -18.35
CA PRO A 106 -4.08 -16.10 -17.66
C PRO A 106 -4.98 -16.66 -16.55
N MET A 107 -4.81 -16.15 -15.33
CA MET A 107 -5.58 -16.57 -14.16
C MET A 107 -6.46 -15.46 -13.61
N ILE A 108 -7.67 -15.82 -13.18
CA ILE A 108 -8.56 -15.00 -12.36
C ILE A 108 -8.56 -15.61 -10.96
N LEU A 109 -8.09 -14.86 -9.98
CA LEU A 109 -7.99 -15.32 -8.59
C LEU A 109 -9.20 -14.84 -7.79
N ILE A 110 -9.89 -15.78 -7.16
CA ILE A 110 -10.95 -15.50 -6.18
C ILE A 110 -10.31 -15.59 -4.80
N VAL A 111 -10.17 -14.44 -4.13
CA VAL A 111 -9.32 -14.28 -2.94
C VAL A 111 -10.17 -13.88 -1.74
N GLU A 112 -10.10 -14.63 -0.65
CA GLU A 112 -10.83 -14.27 0.56
C GLU A 112 -10.22 -13.04 1.25
N LYS A 113 -8.88 -12.97 1.30
CA LYS A 113 -8.14 -11.92 2.01
C LYS A 113 -7.05 -11.24 1.20
N VAL A 114 -7.01 -9.91 1.28
CA VAL A 114 -5.97 -9.05 0.69
C VAL A 114 -5.42 -8.10 1.75
N SER A 115 -4.13 -8.19 2.04
CA SER A 115 -3.46 -7.35 3.06
C SER A 115 -3.02 -5.98 2.54
N GLY A 116 -2.96 -5.77 1.22
CA GLY A 116 -2.61 -4.49 0.59
C GLY A 116 -1.16 -4.39 0.13
N GLU A 117 -0.29 -5.19 0.73
CA GLU A 117 1.16 -5.13 0.54
C GLU A 117 1.65 -6.17 -0.48
N GLU A 118 0.80 -7.08 -0.96
CA GLU A 118 1.19 -8.19 -1.84
C GLU A 118 1.53 -7.77 -3.27
N GLU A 119 2.54 -8.41 -3.86
CA GLU A 119 2.70 -8.35 -5.33
C GLU A 119 1.66 -9.23 -6.03
N ILE A 120 1.08 -8.71 -7.12
CA ILE A 120 0.15 -9.48 -7.94
C ILE A 120 0.96 -10.50 -8.77
N PRO A 121 0.71 -11.81 -8.60
CA PRO A 121 1.51 -12.86 -9.21
C PRO A 121 1.57 -12.72 -10.73
N ASP A 122 2.66 -13.20 -11.33
CA ASP A 122 2.81 -13.13 -12.77
C ASP A 122 1.80 -14.07 -13.46
N GLY A 123 1.11 -13.55 -14.48
CA GLY A 123 0.07 -14.25 -15.22
C GLY A 123 -1.35 -14.15 -14.63
N VAL A 124 -1.50 -13.46 -13.50
CA VAL A 124 -2.83 -13.08 -13.00
C VAL A 124 -3.35 -11.90 -13.81
N VAL A 125 -4.56 -12.06 -14.35
CA VAL A 125 -5.27 -11.03 -15.13
C VAL A 125 -6.47 -10.48 -14.37
N GLY A 126 -7.00 -11.21 -13.39
CA GLY A 126 -8.13 -10.76 -12.58
C GLY A 126 -8.01 -11.16 -11.12
N ILE A 127 -8.48 -10.30 -10.22
CA ILE A 127 -8.62 -10.55 -8.79
C ILE A 127 -10.05 -10.15 -8.38
N VAL A 128 -10.75 -11.08 -7.75
CA VAL A 128 -12.05 -10.84 -7.13
C VAL A 128 -11.93 -11.18 -5.66
N THR A 129 -12.25 -10.24 -4.77
CA THR A 129 -12.13 -10.45 -3.33
C THR A 129 -13.40 -10.14 -2.56
N SER A 130 -13.58 -10.80 -1.41
CA SER A 130 -14.61 -10.43 -0.43
C SER A 130 -14.16 -9.33 0.53
N ASP A 131 -12.86 -9.02 0.56
CA ASP A 131 -12.31 -7.92 1.36
C ASP A 131 -12.65 -6.55 0.76
N MET A 132 -12.39 -5.48 1.53
CA MET A 132 -12.70 -4.10 1.15
C MET A 132 -11.43 -3.23 1.06
N PRO A 133 -10.50 -3.51 0.12
CA PRO A 133 -9.33 -2.66 -0.04
C PRO A 133 -9.74 -1.27 -0.56
N ASP A 134 -9.06 -0.23 -0.08
CA ASP A 134 -9.28 1.14 -0.57
C ASP A 134 -8.82 1.27 -2.03
N ILE A 135 -9.43 2.19 -2.79
CA ILE A 135 -9.15 2.36 -4.23
C ILE A 135 -7.75 2.89 -4.45
N LEU A 136 -7.21 3.66 -3.49
CA LEU A 136 -5.89 4.25 -3.55
C LEU A 136 -4.83 3.49 -2.72
N SER A 137 -5.14 2.26 -2.27
CA SER A 137 -4.13 1.39 -1.61
C SER A 137 -3.06 0.89 -2.59
N HIS A 138 -1.91 0.44 -2.07
CA HIS A 138 -0.78 -0.01 -2.92
C HIS A 138 -1.14 -1.13 -3.89
N VAL A 139 -1.82 -2.19 -3.42
CA VAL A 139 -2.29 -3.28 -4.29
C VAL A 139 -3.27 -2.80 -5.36
N SER A 140 -4.15 -1.85 -5.01
CA SER A 140 -5.13 -1.27 -5.93
C SER A 140 -4.47 -0.44 -7.03
N VAL A 141 -3.46 0.37 -6.68
CA VAL A 141 -2.64 1.11 -7.64
C VAL A 141 -1.85 0.16 -8.55
N ARG A 142 -1.23 -0.88 -7.98
CA ARG A 142 -0.50 -1.90 -8.76
C ARG A 142 -1.40 -2.67 -9.73
N ALA A 143 -2.62 -3.02 -9.32
CA ALA A 143 -3.59 -3.67 -10.20
C ALA A 143 -3.92 -2.79 -11.41
N ARG A 144 -4.16 -1.49 -11.20
CA ARG A 144 -4.44 -0.53 -12.27
C ARG A 144 -3.25 -0.36 -13.21
N ASN A 145 -2.07 -0.08 -12.66
CA ASN A 145 -0.85 0.11 -13.46
C ASN A 145 -0.48 -1.17 -14.24
N GLY A 146 -0.73 -2.34 -13.65
CA GLY A 146 -0.52 -3.65 -14.27
C GLY A 146 -1.64 -4.10 -15.22
N LYS A 147 -2.70 -3.30 -15.40
CA LYS A 147 -3.90 -3.64 -16.19
C LYS A 147 -4.54 -4.98 -15.78
N VAL A 148 -4.53 -5.26 -14.48
CA VAL A 148 -5.18 -6.42 -13.87
C VAL A 148 -6.56 -5.99 -13.42
N CYS A 149 -7.61 -6.72 -13.82
CA CYS A 149 -8.95 -6.49 -13.33
C CYS A 149 -8.98 -6.73 -11.81
N PHE A 150 -9.49 -5.78 -11.03
CA PHE A 150 -9.56 -5.94 -9.58
C PHE A 150 -10.88 -5.40 -9.05
N ALA A 151 -11.62 -6.22 -8.33
CA ALA A 151 -12.87 -5.81 -7.71
C ALA A 151 -13.14 -6.53 -6.38
N ALA A 152 -13.81 -5.80 -5.49
CA ALA A 152 -14.39 -6.35 -4.28
C ALA A 152 -15.87 -6.68 -4.51
N CYS A 153 -16.28 -7.89 -4.14
CA CYS A 153 -17.66 -8.35 -4.12
C CYS A 153 -18.17 -8.38 -2.68
N PHE A 154 -19.18 -7.57 -2.39
CA PHE A 154 -19.73 -7.50 -1.04
C PHE A 154 -20.87 -8.48 -0.79
N ASP A 155 -21.43 -9.04 -1.84
CA ASP A 155 -22.50 -10.03 -1.75
C ASP A 155 -21.89 -11.43 -1.65
N GLN A 156 -22.09 -12.07 -0.50
CA GLN A 156 -21.55 -13.42 -0.27
C GLN A 156 -22.14 -14.48 -1.20
N SER A 157 -23.38 -14.33 -1.65
CA SER A 157 -24.01 -15.29 -2.57
C SER A 157 -23.35 -15.22 -3.94
N ILE A 158 -23.15 -14.01 -4.47
CA ILE A 158 -22.45 -13.77 -5.73
C ILE A 158 -20.99 -14.20 -5.62
N PHE A 159 -20.31 -13.86 -4.51
CA PHE A 159 -18.93 -14.28 -4.30
C PHE A 159 -18.78 -15.82 -4.29
N ARG A 160 -19.72 -16.55 -3.66
CA ARG A 160 -19.75 -18.02 -3.69
C ARG A 160 -20.03 -18.58 -5.09
N ASP A 161 -20.94 -17.96 -5.85
CA ASP A 161 -21.23 -18.36 -7.24
C ASP A 161 -20.03 -18.15 -8.17
N VAL A 162 -19.28 -17.06 -8.00
CA VAL A 162 -18.03 -16.85 -8.73
C VAL A 162 -16.97 -17.86 -8.28
N LYS A 163 -16.87 -18.15 -6.98
CA LYS A 163 -15.96 -19.17 -6.44
C LYS A 163 -16.27 -20.58 -6.97
N SER A 164 -17.55 -20.94 -7.18
CA SER A 164 -17.93 -22.24 -7.76
C SER A 164 -17.55 -22.41 -9.24
N LYS A 165 -17.07 -21.35 -9.91
CA LYS A 165 -16.53 -21.43 -11.27
C LYS A 165 -15.04 -21.84 -11.30
N GLU A 166 -14.47 -22.26 -10.17
CA GLU A 166 -13.10 -22.76 -10.10
C GLU A 166 -12.80 -23.83 -11.17
N GLY A 167 -11.64 -23.70 -11.83
CA GLY A 167 -11.22 -24.55 -12.94
C GLY A 167 -11.82 -24.17 -14.29
N LYS A 168 -12.90 -23.38 -14.34
CA LYS A 168 -13.52 -22.92 -15.59
C LYS A 168 -12.79 -21.71 -16.18
N MET A 169 -13.01 -21.49 -17.47
CA MET A 169 -12.59 -20.28 -18.18
C MET A 169 -13.72 -19.27 -18.15
N VAL A 170 -13.42 -18.06 -17.66
CA VAL A 170 -14.41 -17.00 -17.49
C VAL A 170 -13.87 -15.71 -18.09
N SER A 171 -14.72 -15.00 -18.82
CA SER A 171 -14.49 -13.59 -19.17
C SER A 171 -15.20 -12.69 -18.17
N ILE A 172 -14.48 -11.67 -17.71
CA ILE A 172 -15.00 -10.58 -16.91
C ILE A 172 -15.09 -9.37 -17.83
N SER A 173 -16.29 -8.80 -17.93
CA SER A 173 -16.50 -7.54 -18.62
C SER A 173 -17.26 -6.55 -17.77
N LEU A 174 -17.03 -5.26 -17.99
CA LEU A 174 -17.75 -4.19 -17.32
C LEU A 174 -19.18 -4.04 -17.88
N GLY A 175 -20.17 -4.24 -17.02
CA GLY A 175 -21.55 -3.82 -17.26
C GLY A 175 -21.83 -2.42 -16.69
N CYS A 176 -23.06 -1.93 -16.88
CA CYS A 176 -23.54 -0.72 -16.22
C CYS A 176 -23.65 -0.99 -14.70
N ASN A 177 -22.61 -0.62 -13.95
CA ASN A 177 -22.49 -0.77 -12.49
C ASN A 177 -22.29 -2.20 -11.94
N SER A 178 -21.94 -3.18 -12.77
CA SER A 178 -21.66 -4.56 -12.31
C SER A 178 -20.55 -5.21 -13.14
N LEU A 179 -19.88 -6.20 -12.55
CA LEU A 179 -19.04 -7.11 -13.33
C LEU A 179 -19.87 -8.27 -13.86
N LEU A 180 -19.77 -8.52 -15.16
CA LEU A 180 -20.41 -9.65 -15.83
C LEU A 180 -19.41 -10.79 -15.96
N PHE A 181 -19.80 -11.99 -15.52
CA PHE A 181 -18.99 -13.20 -15.59
C PHE A 181 -19.61 -14.14 -16.61
N ASN A 182 -18.96 -14.31 -17.76
CA ASN A 182 -19.43 -15.21 -18.80
C ASN A 182 -18.48 -16.40 -18.95
N GLU A 183 -19.03 -17.62 -18.92
CA GLU A 183 -18.24 -18.83 -19.17
C GLU A 183 -17.84 -18.88 -20.65
N VAL A 184 -16.54 -19.12 -20.92
CA VAL A 184 -15.99 -19.12 -22.28
C VAL A 184 -15.71 -20.55 -22.72
N ALA A 185 -16.22 -20.91 -23.89
CA ALA A 185 -15.95 -22.23 -24.50
C ALA A 185 -14.46 -22.43 -24.83
N SER A 186 -13.98 -23.67 -24.68
CA SER A 186 -12.58 -24.05 -24.86
C SER A 186 -11.98 -23.71 -26.23
N SER A 187 -12.81 -23.58 -27.27
CA SER A 187 -12.39 -23.24 -28.65
C SER A 187 -11.82 -21.82 -28.78
N ASN A 188 -12.20 -20.89 -27.89
CA ASN A 188 -11.73 -19.50 -27.92
C ASN A 188 -10.39 -19.29 -27.16
N TRP A 189 -9.81 -20.36 -26.60
CA TRP A 189 -8.61 -20.29 -25.77
C TRP A 189 -7.38 -19.76 -26.53
N SER A 190 -7.19 -20.18 -27.78
CA SER A 190 -6.06 -19.78 -28.62
C SER A 190 -5.99 -18.26 -28.84
N ARG A 191 -7.14 -17.60 -28.99
CA ARG A 191 -7.23 -16.15 -29.19
C ARG A 191 -6.71 -15.36 -27.98
N TYR A 192 -7.04 -15.80 -26.76
CA TYR A 192 -6.64 -15.12 -25.54
C TYR A 192 -5.18 -15.42 -25.14
N LEU A 193 -4.68 -16.63 -25.43
CA LEU A 193 -3.27 -16.97 -25.25
C LEU A 193 -2.34 -16.10 -26.11
N ASN A 194 -2.74 -15.78 -27.35
CA ASN A 194 -1.96 -14.92 -28.24
C ASN A 194 -1.89 -13.45 -27.76
N ILE A 195 -2.93 -12.98 -27.06
CA ILE A 195 -2.92 -11.64 -26.43
C ILE A 195 -2.03 -11.66 -25.18
N PHE A 196 -2.11 -12.74 -24.40
CA PHE A 196 -1.33 -12.92 -23.18
C PHE A 196 0.18 -13.10 -23.44
N SER A 197 0.56 -13.67 -24.60
CA SER A 197 1.96 -13.82 -25.04
C SER A 197 2.57 -12.57 -25.68
N GLY A 198 1.82 -11.45 -25.74
CA GLY A 198 2.33 -10.17 -26.23
C GLY A 198 3.65 -9.75 -25.56
N SER A 199 4.56 -9.18 -26.35
CA SER A 199 5.94 -8.91 -25.93
C SER A 199 5.99 -7.99 -24.69
N ARG A 200 6.46 -8.55 -23.57
CA ARG A 200 6.83 -7.74 -22.41
C ARG A 200 8.16 -7.06 -22.72
N GLN A 201 8.13 -5.72 -22.79
CA GLN A 201 9.32 -4.92 -22.99
C GLN A 201 10.33 -5.18 -21.86
N SER A 202 11.59 -5.34 -22.24
CA SER A 202 12.70 -5.45 -21.29
C SER A 202 13.01 -4.07 -20.74
N LEU A 203 12.67 -3.84 -19.47
CA LEU A 203 13.11 -2.64 -18.76
C LEU A 203 14.59 -2.76 -18.38
N SER A 204 15.29 -1.63 -18.32
CA SER A 204 16.70 -1.60 -17.88
C SER A 204 16.92 -0.46 -16.92
N LEU A 205 17.76 -0.70 -15.92
CA LEU A 205 18.14 0.30 -14.92
C LEU A 205 19.49 0.92 -15.30
N GLY A 206 19.52 2.25 -15.34
CA GLY A 206 20.77 2.97 -15.51
C GLY A 206 21.70 2.78 -14.30
N LYS A 207 22.94 2.36 -14.54
CA LYS A 207 23.94 2.18 -13.48
C LYS A 207 24.26 3.51 -12.81
N LYS A 208 24.06 3.58 -11.48
CA LYS A 208 24.40 4.75 -10.67
C LYS A 208 25.81 4.63 -10.10
N LYS A 209 26.48 5.77 -9.92
CA LYS A 209 27.84 5.85 -9.36
C LYS A 209 27.83 6.59 -8.03
N PHE A 210 28.66 6.15 -7.10
CA PHE A 210 28.88 6.88 -5.85
C PHE A 210 29.58 8.20 -6.16
N ARG A 211 29.03 9.31 -5.64
CA ARG A 211 29.53 10.67 -5.90
C ARG A 211 30.40 11.21 -4.76
N GLY A 212 30.81 10.37 -3.81
CA GLY A 212 31.67 10.78 -2.69
C GLY A 212 30.97 11.53 -1.56
N LYS A 213 29.63 11.63 -1.59
CA LYS A 213 28.81 12.30 -0.57
C LYS A 213 27.89 11.30 0.11
N PHE A 214 27.87 11.28 1.44
CA PHE A 214 27.00 10.44 2.24
C PHE A 214 25.65 11.10 2.55
N ALA A 215 25.56 12.43 2.50
CA ALA A 215 24.32 13.15 2.72
C ALA A 215 24.25 14.43 1.89
N ILE A 216 23.05 14.78 1.41
CA ILE A 216 22.82 15.98 0.61
C ILE A 216 21.54 16.71 1.05
N SER A 217 21.54 18.03 0.87
CA SER A 217 20.36 18.87 1.07
C SER A 217 19.39 18.80 -0.12
N ALA A 218 18.14 19.21 0.09
CA ALA A 218 17.13 19.24 -0.98
C ALA A 218 17.55 20.09 -2.18
N GLU A 219 18.37 21.13 -1.97
CA GLU A 219 18.89 22.01 -3.00
C GLU A 219 19.94 21.33 -3.89
N GLU A 220 20.60 20.29 -3.39
CA GLU A 220 21.62 19.49 -4.09
C GLU A 220 21.06 18.26 -4.82
N PHE A 221 19.75 17.97 -4.70
CA PHE A 221 19.15 16.79 -5.34
C PHE A 221 19.29 16.84 -6.86
N THR A 222 19.72 15.72 -7.45
CA THR A 222 19.81 15.49 -8.89
C THR A 222 19.32 14.08 -9.22
N THR A 223 18.89 13.84 -10.47
CA THR A 223 18.42 12.52 -10.95
C THR A 223 19.50 11.43 -10.90
N ASP A 224 20.77 11.81 -10.77
CA ASP A 224 21.91 10.92 -10.60
C ASP A 224 22.18 10.54 -9.14
N MET A 225 21.67 11.32 -8.19
CA MET A 225 21.96 11.15 -6.77
C MET A 225 20.77 10.62 -5.97
N VAL A 226 19.55 10.94 -6.37
CA VAL A 226 18.32 10.55 -5.67
C VAL A 226 17.26 10.10 -6.67
N GLY A 227 16.24 9.40 -6.17
CA GLY A 227 15.10 8.94 -6.95
C GLY A 227 14.05 10.02 -7.17
N ALA A 228 12.94 9.59 -7.77
CA ALA A 228 11.89 10.48 -8.22
C ALA A 228 11.09 11.10 -7.06
N LYS A 229 10.95 10.45 -5.90
CA LYS A 229 10.27 11.03 -4.74
C LYS A 229 10.98 12.28 -4.24
N SER A 230 12.29 12.19 -4.04
CA SER A 230 13.11 13.34 -3.63
C SER A 230 13.04 14.47 -4.65
N ARG A 231 13.10 14.14 -5.95
CA ARG A 231 13.01 15.12 -7.04
C ARG A 231 11.67 15.82 -7.11
N ASN A 232 10.57 15.10 -6.88
CA ASN A 232 9.23 15.67 -6.85
C ASN A 232 9.05 16.63 -5.67
N ILE A 233 9.54 16.26 -4.48
CA ILE A 233 9.55 17.15 -3.32
C ILE A 233 10.37 18.41 -3.55
N GLN A 234 11.56 18.29 -4.15
CA GLN A 234 12.39 19.44 -4.53
C GLN A 234 11.68 20.35 -5.55
N TYR A 235 11.01 19.76 -6.54
CA TYR A 235 10.29 20.48 -7.58
C TYR A 235 9.14 21.31 -7.01
N LEU A 236 8.36 20.72 -6.09
CA LEU A 236 7.22 21.33 -5.42
C LEU A 236 7.60 22.45 -4.45
N LYS A 237 8.64 22.26 -3.62
CA LYS A 237 9.07 23.20 -2.56
C LYS A 237 9.25 24.64 -3.06
N LYS A 238 9.61 24.83 -4.34
CA LYS A 238 9.88 26.16 -4.93
C LYS A 238 8.70 26.76 -5.70
N ARG A 239 7.62 26.02 -5.90
CA ARG A 239 6.53 26.38 -6.84
C ARG A 239 5.14 26.38 -6.21
N LEU A 240 4.99 25.80 -5.03
CA LEU A 240 3.73 25.78 -4.32
C LEU A 240 3.43 27.13 -3.65
N PRO A 241 2.15 27.55 -3.62
CA PRO A 241 1.69 28.66 -2.77
C PRO A 241 2.05 28.46 -1.30
N SER A 242 2.24 29.56 -0.57
CA SER A 242 2.69 29.56 0.83
C SER A 242 1.79 28.81 1.82
N TRP A 243 0.51 28.61 1.48
CA TRP A 243 -0.44 27.88 2.30
C TRP A 243 -0.32 26.34 2.15
N ILE A 244 0.34 25.86 1.10
CA ILE A 244 0.67 24.45 0.90
C ILE A 244 2.11 24.23 1.36
N ARG A 245 2.28 23.47 2.43
CA ARG A 245 3.61 23.21 2.99
C ARG A 245 4.17 21.91 2.44
N VAL A 246 5.49 21.82 2.44
CA VAL A 246 6.23 20.60 2.12
C VAL A 246 7.19 20.34 3.29
N PRO A 247 7.20 19.15 3.90
CA PRO A 247 8.08 18.87 5.02
C PRO A 247 9.55 19.02 4.67
N THR A 248 10.36 19.43 5.65
CA THR A 248 11.82 19.53 5.50
C THR A 248 12.39 18.19 5.09
N SER A 249 13.37 18.20 4.19
CA SER A 249 13.94 16.97 3.64
C SER A 249 15.45 17.08 3.39
N VAL A 250 16.16 15.99 3.71
CA VAL A 250 17.54 15.72 3.29
C VAL A 250 17.58 14.33 2.67
N ALA A 251 18.66 13.95 1.99
CA ALA A 251 18.77 12.61 1.44
C ALA A 251 20.13 11.97 1.70
N VAL A 252 20.11 10.64 1.78
CA VAL A 252 21.28 9.79 1.64
C VAL A 252 21.30 9.28 0.19
N PRO A 253 22.27 9.72 -0.64
CA PRO A 253 22.27 9.44 -2.07
C PRO A 253 22.34 7.95 -2.46
N PHE A 254 22.06 7.68 -3.72
CA PHE A 254 22.37 6.40 -4.36
C PHE A 254 23.83 6.00 -4.11
N ARG A 255 24.06 4.67 -4.05
CA ARG A 255 25.37 4.04 -3.87
C ARG A 255 26.01 4.24 -2.51
N VAL A 256 25.39 4.99 -1.59
CA VAL A 256 25.87 5.11 -0.20
C VAL A 256 25.79 3.77 0.53
N PHE A 257 24.69 3.03 0.39
CA PHE A 257 24.55 1.70 0.99
C PHE A 257 25.71 0.79 0.59
N GLU A 258 26.03 0.72 -0.70
CA GLU A 258 27.11 -0.12 -1.19
C GLU A 258 28.49 0.40 -0.82
N ALA A 259 28.68 1.72 -0.74
CA ALA A 259 29.92 2.30 -0.23
C ALA A 259 30.14 1.94 1.26
N ILE A 260 29.08 1.96 2.08
CA ILE A 260 29.12 1.53 3.49
C ILE A 260 29.41 0.04 3.59
N LEU A 261 28.76 -0.78 2.76
CA LEU A 261 28.94 -2.22 2.74
C LEU A 261 30.38 -2.60 2.39
N LEU A 262 31.00 -1.89 1.43
CA LEU A 262 32.38 -2.13 1.00
C LEU A 262 33.46 -1.52 1.92
N SER A 263 33.07 -0.78 2.96
CA SER A 263 34.03 -0.24 3.93
C SER A 263 34.66 -1.34 4.80
N ASP A 264 35.87 -1.10 5.31
CA ASP A 264 36.61 -2.09 6.08
C ASP A 264 35.84 -2.61 7.31
N ILE A 265 35.04 -1.76 7.96
CA ILE A 265 34.23 -2.12 9.13
C ILE A 265 33.09 -3.10 8.82
N ASN A 266 32.68 -3.23 7.55
CA ASN A 266 31.58 -4.09 7.10
C ASN A 266 32.02 -5.16 6.08
N LYS A 267 33.33 -5.35 5.88
CA LYS A 267 33.89 -6.19 4.80
C LYS A 267 33.44 -7.65 4.87
N GLU A 268 33.35 -8.24 6.05
CA GLU A 268 32.86 -9.62 6.21
C GLU A 268 31.37 -9.72 5.86
N LEU A 269 30.56 -8.77 6.33
CA LEU A 269 29.14 -8.70 6.00
C LEU A 269 28.88 -8.59 4.49
N ALA A 270 29.73 -7.85 3.78
CA ALA A 270 29.67 -7.74 2.33
C ALA A 270 29.86 -9.09 1.63
N LYS A 271 30.79 -9.92 2.11
CA LYS A 271 31.02 -11.26 1.57
C LYS A 271 29.81 -12.16 1.80
N ASP A 272 29.22 -12.10 2.99
CA ASP A 272 28.05 -12.91 3.35
C ASP A 272 26.84 -12.54 2.48
N ILE A 273 26.53 -11.24 2.35
CA ILE A 273 25.44 -10.76 1.50
C ILE A 273 25.67 -11.15 0.03
N LEU A 274 26.91 -11.08 -0.47
CA LEU A 274 27.23 -11.49 -1.84
C LEU A 274 27.04 -13.00 -2.05
N SER A 275 27.46 -13.81 -1.07
CA SER A 275 27.27 -15.27 -1.10
C SER A 275 25.78 -15.63 -1.13
N LEU A 276 24.99 -15.02 -0.24
CA LEU A 276 23.54 -15.22 -0.19
C LEU A 276 22.85 -14.73 -1.48
N SER A 277 23.26 -13.58 -2.02
CA SER A 277 22.68 -13.03 -3.26
C SER A 277 22.85 -14.00 -4.43
N ARG A 278 24.01 -14.66 -4.55
CA ARG A 278 24.25 -15.70 -5.57
C ARG A 278 23.33 -16.92 -5.42
N LEU A 279 22.88 -17.24 -4.21
CA LEU A 279 21.91 -18.33 -3.99
C LEU A 279 20.50 -17.91 -4.42
N ILE A 280 20.11 -16.66 -4.14
CA ILE A 280 18.82 -16.13 -4.58
C ILE A 280 18.79 -16.03 -6.12
N ASP A 281 19.88 -15.60 -6.76
CA ASP A 281 20.00 -15.57 -8.23
C ASP A 281 19.86 -16.96 -8.87
N LYS A 282 20.22 -18.02 -8.12
CA LYS A 282 19.99 -19.43 -8.50
C LYS A 282 18.56 -19.93 -8.21
N GLY A 283 17.72 -19.12 -7.56
CA GLY A 283 16.31 -19.39 -7.30
C GLY A 283 15.94 -19.69 -5.85
N ASP A 284 16.89 -19.68 -4.91
CA ASP A 284 16.60 -19.95 -3.49
C ASP A 284 16.08 -18.70 -2.76
N LEU A 285 14.77 -18.45 -2.88
CA LEU A 285 14.11 -17.31 -2.24
C LEU A 285 14.10 -17.40 -0.71
N SER A 286 14.35 -18.56 -0.10
CA SER A 286 14.40 -18.71 1.36
C SER A 286 15.53 -17.88 1.99
N LYS A 287 16.55 -17.53 1.20
CA LYS A 287 17.70 -16.71 1.64
C LYS A 287 17.41 -15.22 1.67
N ILE A 288 16.28 -14.76 1.13
CA ILE A 288 15.87 -13.36 1.18
C ILE A 288 15.87 -12.84 2.62
N HIS A 289 15.24 -13.58 3.54
CA HIS A 289 15.16 -13.17 4.94
C HIS A 289 16.56 -13.08 5.58
N ALA A 290 17.44 -14.05 5.27
CA ALA A 290 18.81 -14.03 5.75
C ALA A 290 19.56 -12.77 5.29
N ILE A 291 19.44 -12.34 4.03
CA ILE A 291 20.08 -11.10 3.56
C ILE A 291 19.58 -9.90 4.37
N LYS A 292 18.27 -9.80 4.61
CA LYS A 292 17.71 -8.69 5.39
C LYS A 292 18.31 -8.64 6.79
N GLU A 293 18.41 -9.77 7.48
CA GLU A 293 19.04 -9.85 8.81
C GLU A 293 20.52 -9.42 8.79
N HIS A 294 21.26 -9.77 7.73
CA HIS A 294 22.64 -9.31 7.58
C HIS A 294 22.69 -7.80 7.36
N VAL A 295 21.84 -7.22 6.50
CA VAL A 295 21.77 -5.77 6.31
C VAL A 295 21.51 -5.02 7.62
N LEU A 296 20.70 -5.60 8.52
CA LEU A 296 20.44 -5.01 9.85
C LEU A 296 21.66 -5.01 10.78
N GLN A 297 22.74 -5.70 10.45
CA GLN A 297 23.99 -5.70 11.24
C GLN A 297 24.99 -4.62 10.78
N LEU A 298 24.66 -3.83 9.74
CA LEU A 298 25.53 -2.78 9.25
C LEU A 298 25.96 -1.79 10.34
N ARG A 299 27.24 -1.45 10.34
CA ARG A 299 27.83 -0.39 11.17
C ARG A 299 27.94 0.90 10.36
N ALA A 300 27.53 2.01 10.96
CA ALA A 300 27.58 3.33 10.34
C ALA A 300 29.03 3.86 10.32
N PRO A 301 29.59 4.24 9.16
CA PRO A 301 30.88 4.92 9.13
C PRO A 301 30.79 6.32 9.74
N THR A 302 31.84 6.77 10.44
CA THR A 302 31.88 8.09 11.08
C THR A 302 31.58 9.23 10.10
N GLN A 303 32.07 9.12 8.86
CA GLN A 303 31.86 10.12 7.82
C GLN A 303 30.37 10.31 7.49
N LEU A 304 29.59 9.22 7.41
CA LEU A 304 28.14 9.28 7.19
C LEU A 304 27.45 10.06 8.30
N VAL A 305 27.80 9.77 9.56
CA VAL A 305 27.19 10.41 10.73
C VAL A 305 27.46 11.91 10.74
N ILE A 306 28.72 12.32 10.49
CA ILE A 306 29.12 13.73 10.46
C ILE A 306 28.42 14.48 9.33
N GLU A 307 28.41 13.92 8.12
CA GLU A 307 27.83 14.58 6.94
C GLU A 307 26.31 14.69 7.07
N LEU A 308 25.63 13.62 7.52
CA LEU A 308 24.19 13.62 7.73
C LEU A 308 23.79 14.62 8.83
N LYS A 309 24.49 14.64 9.96
CA LYS A 309 24.29 15.64 11.03
C LYS A 309 24.41 17.06 10.49
N THR A 310 25.46 17.34 9.73
CA THR A 310 25.72 18.66 9.16
C THR A 310 24.61 19.08 8.19
N LYS A 311 24.17 18.18 7.31
CA LYS A 311 23.11 18.46 6.33
C LYS A 311 21.73 18.61 6.97
N MET A 312 21.41 17.82 7.99
CA MET A 312 20.17 17.97 8.75
C MET A 312 20.12 19.33 9.45
N LYS A 313 21.16 19.69 10.21
CA LYS A 313 21.20 20.97 10.94
C LYS A 313 21.16 22.18 10.02
N SER A 314 21.93 22.17 8.93
CA SER A 314 21.91 23.26 7.95
C SER A 314 20.57 23.39 7.20
N SER A 315 19.77 22.32 7.14
CA SER A 315 18.42 22.33 6.57
C SER A 315 17.33 22.63 7.61
N ASN A 316 17.71 23.03 8.84
CA ASN A 316 16.81 23.25 9.97
C ASN A 316 16.01 21.99 10.39
N MET A 317 16.60 20.81 10.19
CA MET A 317 16.06 19.53 10.65
C MET A 317 16.79 19.08 11.91
N ALA A 318 16.04 18.60 12.91
CA ALA A 318 16.61 18.11 14.16
C ALA A 318 17.50 16.87 13.92
N TRP A 319 18.68 16.83 14.55
CA TRP A 319 19.57 15.68 14.50
C TRP A 319 19.21 14.70 15.63
N PRO A 320 18.83 13.45 15.34
CA PRO A 320 18.41 12.48 16.37
C PRO A 320 19.45 12.26 17.45
N GLY A 321 20.74 12.23 17.10
CA GLY A 321 21.81 12.00 18.09
C GLY A 321 22.04 13.17 19.06
N ASP A 322 21.39 14.32 18.90
CA ASP A 322 21.40 15.36 19.93
C ASP A 322 20.49 14.97 21.13
N GLU A 323 19.56 14.01 20.95
CA GLU A 323 18.70 13.46 22.01
C GLU A 323 19.30 12.21 22.69
N GLY A 324 20.47 11.73 22.25
CA GLY A 324 21.17 10.59 22.82
C GLY A 324 21.47 9.46 21.82
N GLU A 325 22.33 8.53 22.23
CA GLU A 325 22.79 7.40 21.40
C GLU A 325 21.65 6.48 20.99
N GLU A 326 20.73 6.16 21.91
CA GLU A 326 19.55 5.32 21.62
C GLU A 326 18.67 5.92 20.51
N ARG A 327 18.57 7.26 20.45
CA ARG A 327 17.78 7.95 19.43
C ARG A 327 18.42 7.83 18.05
N TRP A 328 19.75 7.99 18.00
CA TRP A 328 20.52 7.75 16.80
C TRP A 328 20.42 6.28 16.36
N ASP A 329 20.48 5.33 17.29
CA ASP A 329 20.35 3.91 16.98
C ASP A 329 19.00 3.59 16.34
N ARG A 330 17.90 4.20 16.81
CA ARG A 330 16.59 4.06 16.15
C ARG A 330 16.60 4.61 14.72
N ALA A 331 17.20 5.78 14.50
CA ALA A 331 17.35 6.35 13.16
C ALA A 331 18.17 5.43 12.25
N TRP A 332 19.30 4.93 12.74
CA TRP A 332 20.16 4.01 12.01
C TRP A 332 19.47 2.68 11.69
N GLN A 333 18.70 2.13 12.65
CA GLN A 333 17.88 0.95 12.43
C GLN A 333 16.81 1.18 11.36
N ALA A 334 16.16 2.35 11.34
CA ALA A 334 15.21 2.69 10.29
C ALA A 334 15.88 2.76 8.90
N MET A 335 17.04 3.40 8.79
CA MET A 335 17.82 3.45 7.53
C MET A 335 18.18 2.04 7.02
N LYS A 336 18.66 1.16 7.92
CA LYS A 336 18.98 -0.24 7.58
C LYS A 336 17.74 -1.01 7.13
N LYS A 337 16.58 -0.81 7.77
CA LYS A 337 15.32 -1.44 7.36
C LYS A 337 14.89 -0.97 5.96
N VAL A 338 15.04 0.32 5.64
CA VAL A 338 14.74 0.81 4.28
C VAL A 338 15.67 0.18 3.25
N TRP A 339 16.98 0.10 3.51
CA TRP A 339 17.88 -0.61 2.59
C TRP A 339 17.58 -2.11 2.51
N ALA A 340 17.23 -2.76 3.62
CA ALA A 340 16.83 -4.16 3.63
C ALA A 340 15.54 -4.40 2.84
N SER A 341 14.66 -3.39 2.73
CA SER A 341 13.43 -3.47 1.93
C SER A 341 13.69 -3.69 0.43
N LYS A 342 14.91 -3.41 -0.04
CA LYS A 342 15.38 -3.83 -1.38
C LYS A 342 15.15 -5.33 -1.58
N TRP A 343 15.30 -6.15 -0.54
CA TRP A 343 15.05 -7.59 -0.57
C TRP A 343 13.70 -7.96 0.05
N ASN A 344 12.69 -7.09 0.03
CA ASN A 344 11.33 -7.57 0.30
C ASN A 344 10.93 -8.61 -0.76
N GLU A 345 10.23 -9.67 -0.37
CA GLU A 345 9.82 -10.72 -1.32
C GLU A 345 9.02 -10.11 -2.48
N ARG A 346 8.07 -9.22 -2.18
CA ARG A 346 7.30 -8.46 -3.18
C ARG A 346 8.19 -7.63 -4.13
N ALA A 347 9.21 -6.96 -3.61
CA ALA A 347 10.13 -6.15 -4.41
C ALA A 347 10.99 -7.03 -5.32
N TYR A 348 11.55 -8.11 -4.78
CA TYR A 348 12.38 -9.04 -5.53
C TYR A 348 11.59 -9.75 -6.63
N VAL A 349 10.38 -10.23 -6.32
CA VAL A 349 9.48 -10.85 -7.31
C VAL A 349 9.08 -9.85 -8.39
N SER A 350 8.72 -8.62 -8.03
CA SER A 350 8.38 -7.58 -8.99
C SER A 350 9.54 -7.25 -9.92
N CYS A 351 10.78 -7.10 -9.40
CA CYS A 351 11.98 -6.94 -10.22
C CYS A 351 12.15 -8.09 -11.23
N ARG A 352 12.00 -9.34 -10.80
CA ARG A 352 12.11 -10.51 -11.70
C ARG A 352 11.02 -10.53 -12.77
N LYS A 353 9.77 -10.24 -12.39
CA LYS A 353 8.62 -10.12 -13.31
C LYS A 353 8.89 -9.07 -14.40
N ALA A 354 9.49 -7.94 -14.01
CA ALA A 354 9.90 -6.87 -14.90
C ALA A 354 11.23 -7.12 -15.64
N LYS A 355 11.88 -8.27 -15.41
CA LYS A 355 13.21 -8.63 -15.94
C LYS A 355 14.30 -7.61 -15.60
N LEU A 356 14.15 -6.89 -14.49
CA LEU A 356 15.13 -5.94 -13.99
C LEU A 356 16.28 -6.69 -13.30
N ASN A 357 17.50 -6.23 -13.57
CA ASN A 357 18.66 -6.69 -12.82
C ASN A 357 18.63 -6.08 -11.40
N HIS A 358 18.40 -6.93 -10.40
CA HIS A 358 18.34 -6.53 -9.00
C HIS A 358 19.62 -5.84 -8.49
N ASN A 359 20.76 -6.14 -9.11
CA ASN A 359 22.05 -5.54 -8.76
C ASN A 359 22.18 -4.09 -9.25
N ASP A 360 21.47 -3.69 -10.31
CA ASP A 360 21.47 -2.33 -10.83
C ASP A 360 20.46 -1.42 -10.09
N LEU A 361 19.60 -2.00 -9.25
CA LEU A 361 18.68 -1.27 -8.37
C LEU A 361 19.45 -0.64 -7.21
N CYS A 362 19.50 0.69 -7.19
CA CYS A 362 20.14 1.49 -6.16
C CYS A 362 19.07 2.16 -5.30
N MET A 363 19.23 2.12 -3.98
CA MET A 363 18.29 2.71 -3.02
C MET A 363 18.91 3.96 -2.39
N ALA A 364 18.37 5.14 -2.71
CA ALA A 364 18.60 6.34 -1.90
C ALA A 364 17.60 6.36 -0.73
N LEU A 365 17.90 7.16 0.30
CA LEU A 365 16.98 7.41 1.40
C LEU A 365 16.57 8.88 1.39
N LEU A 366 15.28 9.15 1.28
CA LEU A 366 14.72 10.47 1.55
C LEU A 366 14.40 10.55 3.05
N VAL A 367 15.14 11.39 3.78
CA VAL A 367 14.92 11.66 5.20
C VAL A 367 13.99 12.86 5.30
N GLN A 368 12.83 12.67 5.90
CA GLN A 368 11.78 13.69 5.95
C GLN A 368 11.18 13.80 7.35
N GLU A 369 10.82 15.01 7.76
CA GLU A 369 10.10 15.21 9.03
C GLU A 369 8.69 14.62 8.96
N ILE A 370 8.30 13.88 9.99
CA ILE A 370 6.91 13.42 10.16
C ILE A 370 6.10 14.58 10.74
N ILE A 371 5.01 14.91 10.05
CA ILE A 371 3.99 15.82 10.59
C ILE A 371 3.03 14.97 11.41
N SER A 372 2.80 15.35 12.68
CA SER A 372 1.84 14.68 13.57
C SER A 372 0.42 15.01 13.12
N ALA A 373 -0.02 14.34 12.07
CA ALA A 373 -1.22 14.65 11.30
C ALA A 373 -2.51 14.34 12.07
N ASP A 374 -3.52 15.18 11.89
CA ASP A 374 -4.89 14.88 12.33
C ASP A 374 -5.57 13.97 11.30
N TYR A 375 -5.32 14.24 10.02
CA TYR A 375 -5.79 13.45 8.88
C TYR A 375 -4.70 13.29 7.83
N ALA A 376 -4.74 12.19 7.08
CA ALA A 376 -3.93 11.96 5.89
C ALA A 376 -4.85 11.73 4.69
N PHE A 377 -4.39 12.12 3.51
CA PHE A 377 -5.16 12.02 2.27
C PHE A 377 -4.32 11.56 1.09
N VAL A 378 -4.98 10.91 0.14
CA VAL A 378 -4.44 10.61 -1.19
C VAL A 378 -5.42 11.13 -2.24
N ILE A 379 -4.91 11.76 -3.30
CA ILE A 379 -5.68 12.37 -4.37
C ILE A 379 -5.22 11.81 -5.71
N HIS A 380 -6.18 11.38 -6.55
CA HIS A 380 -5.97 11.14 -7.97
C HIS A 380 -6.66 12.28 -8.74
N THR A 381 -5.88 13.04 -9.51
CA THR A 381 -6.41 14.24 -10.22
C THR A 381 -7.17 13.90 -11.49
N ARG A 382 -7.14 12.66 -11.95
CA ARG A 382 -8.11 12.08 -12.88
C ARG A 382 -8.89 11.02 -12.11
N ASN A 383 -10.22 11.04 -12.19
CA ASN A 383 -11.02 10.09 -11.43
C ASN A 383 -10.66 8.63 -11.82
N PRO A 384 -10.16 7.81 -10.89
CA PRO A 384 -9.68 6.46 -11.20
C PRO A 384 -10.81 5.47 -11.46
N LEU A 385 -12.05 5.82 -11.12
CA LEU A 385 -13.23 4.98 -11.31
C LEU A 385 -13.93 5.25 -12.64
N SER A 386 -14.17 6.52 -12.96
CA SER A 386 -14.83 6.93 -14.21
C SER A 386 -13.86 7.18 -15.36
N GLY A 387 -12.58 7.42 -15.05
CA GLY A 387 -11.59 7.88 -16.02
C GLY A 387 -11.72 9.36 -16.40
N ASP A 388 -12.65 10.11 -15.78
CA ASP A 388 -12.95 11.51 -16.10
C ASP A 388 -11.78 12.43 -15.66
N PRO A 389 -11.11 13.14 -16.60
CA PRO A 389 -10.02 14.05 -16.29
C PRO A 389 -10.50 15.39 -15.73
N THR A 390 -11.81 15.66 -15.66
CA THR A 390 -12.38 16.87 -15.07
C THR A 390 -12.69 16.71 -13.57
N GLU A 391 -12.51 15.50 -13.05
CA GLU A 391 -12.84 15.12 -11.68
C GLU A 391 -11.60 14.76 -10.88
N ILE A 392 -11.56 15.23 -9.64
CA ILE A 392 -10.57 14.86 -8.62
C ILE A 392 -11.24 13.88 -7.67
N TYR A 393 -10.63 12.71 -7.50
CA TYR A 393 -11.04 11.72 -6.50
C TYR A 393 -10.05 11.73 -5.33
N ALA A 394 -10.54 11.76 -4.10
CA ALA A 394 -9.70 11.76 -2.92
C ALA A 394 -10.22 10.82 -1.83
N GLU A 395 -9.29 10.21 -1.10
CA GLU A 395 -9.53 9.40 0.09
C GLU A 395 -8.82 10.03 1.29
N ILE A 396 -9.50 10.08 2.44
CA ILE A 396 -9.02 10.70 3.68
C ILE A 396 -9.20 9.73 4.86
N VAL A 397 -8.17 9.61 5.69
CA VAL A 397 -8.17 8.83 6.94
C VAL A 397 -7.73 9.71 8.12
N LYS A 398 -8.04 9.26 9.33
CA LYS A 398 -7.58 9.91 10.57
C LYS A 398 -6.20 9.38 10.95
N GLY A 399 -5.28 10.26 11.32
CA GLY A 399 -3.89 9.94 11.62
C GLY A 399 -2.99 9.90 10.38
N LEU A 400 -1.99 9.02 10.41
CA LEU A 400 -0.96 8.88 9.37
C LEU A 400 -1.46 8.20 8.10
N GLY A 401 -0.79 8.50 6.98
CA GLY A 401 -1.12 8.01 5.63
C GLY A 401 -1.01 6.49 5.49
N GLU A 402 -0.16 5.85 6.28
CA GLU A 402 -0.01 4.40 6.39
C GLU A 402 -1.34 3.70 6.70
N THR A 403 -2.25 4.38 7.43
CA THR A 403 -3.63 3.90 7.70
C THR A 403 -4.44 3.70 6.41
N LEU A 404 -4.17 4.53 5.39
CA LEU A 404 -4.82 4.49 4.08
C LEU A 404 -4.09 3.54 3.13
N VAL A 405 -2.77 3.71 2.97
CA VAL A 405 -2.03 2.96 1.94
C VAL A 405 -1.82 1.48 2.28
N GLY A 406 -1.71 1.14 3.57
CA GLY A 406 -1.47 -0.23 4.07
C GLY A 406 -2.71 -1.14 4.16
N ALA A 407 -3.78 -0.81 3.42
CA ALA A 407 -5.06 -1.54 3.33
C ALA A 407 -5.64 -2.05 4.66
N HIS A 408 -5.54 -1.26 5.73
CA HIS A 408 -6.21 -1.55 7.00
C HIS A 408 -7.72 -1.73 6.79
N HIS A 409 -8.32 -2.74 7.42
CA HIS A 409 -9.73 -3.06 7.22
C HIS A 409 -10.68 -1.87 7.47
N GLY A 410 -11.68 -1.77 6.60
CA GLY A 410 -12.62 -0.66 6.54
C GLY A 410 -12.22 0.37 5.50
N ARG A 411 -13.14 1.28 5.22
CA ARG A 411 -13.00 2.26 4.15
C ARG A 411 -12.57 3.61 4.69
N ALA A 412 -11.77 4.33 3.92
CA ALA A 412 -11.53 5.76 4.10
C ALA A 412 -12.79 6.62 3.84
N MET A 413 -12.78 7.88 4.28
CA MET A 413 -13.73 8.87 3.77
C MET A 413 -13.34 9.18 2.33
N SER A 414 -14.26 9.11 1.37
CA SER A 414 -13.96 9.41 -0.03
C SER A 414 -14.92 10.43 -0.62
N PHE A 415 -14.40 11.25 -1.52
CA PHE A 415 -15.18 12.28 -2.20
C PHE A 415 -14.67 12.55 -3.62
N ILE A 416 -15.55 13.07 -4.46
CA ILE A 416 -15.26 13.54 -5.82
C ILE A 416 -15.51 15.04 -5.86
N THR A 417 -14.61 15.79 -6.53
CA THR A 417 -14.77 17.22 -6.76
C THR A 417 -14.50 17.54 -8.23
N LYS A 418 -15.36 18.33 -8.86
CA LYS A 418 -15.12 18.81 -10.23
C LYS A 418 -14.08 19.93 -10.20
N LYS A 419 -13.12 19.91 -11.13
CA LYS A 419 -12.06 20.93 -11.23
C LYS A 419 -12.57 22.35 -11.52
N SER A 420 -13.80 22.46 -12.04
CA SER A 420 -14.51 23.72 -12.25
C SER A 420 -15.16 24.28 -10.98
N GLU A 421 -15.48 23.43 -10.00
CA GLU A 421 -16.25 23.76 -8.79
C GLU A 421 -15.56 23.16 -7.55
N LEU A 422 -14.38 23.69 -7.19
CA LEU A 422 -13.56 23.16 -6.11
C LEU A 422 -14.18 23.32 -4.71
N ASP A 423 -15.20 24.15 -4.57
CA ASP A 423 -15.95 24.36 -3.33
C ASP A 423 -17.08 23.32 -3.13
N ARG A 424 -17.36 22.51 -4.15
CA ARG A 424 -18.45 21.54 -4.15
C ARG A 424 -17.93 20.11 -4.33
N SER A 425 -17.64 19.50 -3.19
CA SER A 425 -17.26 18.10 -3.11
C SER A 425 -18.47 17.21 -2.83
N HIS A 426 -18.60 16.13 -3.58
CA HIS A 426 -19.60 15.08 -3.37
C HIS A 426 -18.99 13.91 -2.59
N VAL A 427 -19.50 13.63 -1.40
CA VAL A 427 -19.06 12.49 -0.59
C VAL A 427 -19.58 11.20 -1.19
N VAL A 428 -18.66 10.30 -1.55
CA VAL A 428 -18.96 8.99 -2.12
C VAL A 428 -18.90 7.89 -1.06
N GLY A 429 -18.07 8.07 -0.03
CA GLY A 429 -17.89 7.09 1.04
C GLY A 429 -17.66 7.75 2.40
N TYR A 430 -18.39 7.27 3.41
CA TYR A 430 -18.10 7.61 4.81
C TYR A 430 -17.10 6.61 5.41
N PRO A 431 -16.26 7.02 6.36
CA PRO A 431 -15.19 6.19 6.87
C PRO A 431 -15.71 5.10 7.80
N SER A 432 -15.10 3.91 7.74
CA SER A 432 -15.42 2.76 8.60
C SER A 432 -14.19 2.08 9.20
N LYS A 433 -12.98 2.57 8.91
CA LYS A 433 -11.72 2.06 9.50
C LYS A 433 -11.77 2.14 11.03
N ARG A 434 -11.34 1.07 11.68
CA ARG A 434 -11.37 0.97 13.15
C ARG A 434 -10.11 1.49 13.82
N ILE A 435 -8.97 1.35 13.16
CA ILE A 435 -7.66 1.72 13.70
C ILE A 435 -7.11 2.86 12.87
N GLY A 436 -6.57 3.87 13.54
CA GLY A 436 -5.69 4.87 12.94
C GLY A 436 -4.30 4.79 13.57
N LEU A 437 -3.29 5.12 12.77
CA LEU A 437 -1.91 5.19 13.21
C LEU A 437 -1.56 6.64 13.54
N PHE A 438 -0.94 6.87 14.69
CA PHE A 438 -0.53 8.20 15.14
C PHE A 438 0.92 8.18 15.58
N LEU A 439 1.59 9.32 15.42
CA LEU A 439 2.97 9.46 15.81
C LEU A 439 3.24 10.90 16.22
N SER A 440 4.03 11.06 17.27
CA SER A 440 4.50 12.36 17.73
C SER A 440 5.53 12.95 16.76
N LYS A 441 6.20 14.04 17.13
CA LYS A 441 7.30 14.57 16.32
C LYS A 441 8.39 13.50 16.12
N SER A 442 8.70 13.19 14.88
CA SER A 442 9.70 12.19 14.50
C SER A 442 10.16 12.40 13.05
N ILE A 443 10.95 11.46 12.54
CA ILE A 443 11.54 11.48 11.20
C ILE A 443 11.21 10.15 10.53
N ILE A 444 10.88 10.21 9.24
CA ILE A 444 10.69 9.04 8.39
C ILE A 444 11.83 8.93 7.38
N PHE A 445 12.30 7.71 7.18
CA PHE A 445 13.23 7.35 6.13
C PHE A 445 12.43 6.70 5.01
N ARG A 446 12.27 7.38 3.90
CA ARG A 446 11.50 6.89 2.76
C ARG A 446 12.43 6.24 1.74
N SER A 447 12.00 5.11 1.19
CA SER A 447 12.66 4.51 0.03
C SER A 447 12.60 5.49 -1.15
N ASP A 448 13.69 5.59 -1.89
CA ASP A 448 13.77 6.46 -3.06
C ASP A 448 14.68 5.79 -4.11
N SER A 449 14.21 4.68 -4.68
CA SER A 449 15.01 3.88 -5.61
C SER A 449 15.03 4.43 -7.05
N ASN A 450 15.99 3.99 -7.85
CA ASN A 450 16.01 4.25 -9.30
C ASN A 450 15.01 3.39 -10.10
N GLY A 451 14.22 2.54 -9.45
CA GLY A 451 13.24 1.66 -10.08
C GLY A 451 11.77 2.03 -9.83
N GLU A 452 11.45 2.74 -8.74
CA GLU A 452 10.06 2.92 -8.26
C GLU A 452 9.10 3.56 -9.26
N ASP A 453 9.55 4.56 -10.03
CA ASP A 453 8.72 5.31 -10.98
C ASP A 453 9.11 5.04 -12.45
N LEU A 454 9.64 3.84 -12.74
CA LEU A 454 9.88 3.42 -14.12
C LEU A 454 8.55 3.17 -14.85
N GLU A 455 8.42 3.73 -16.05
CA GLU A 455 7.27 3.47 -16.91
C GLU A 455 7.13 1.96 -17.19
N GLY A 456 5.94 1.41 -16.95
CA GLY A 456 5.68 -0.04 -17.05
C GLY A 456 6.15 -0.88 -15.86
N TYR A 457 6.70 -0.26 -14.80
CA TYR A 457 7.01 -0.92 -13.53
C TYR A 457 6.09 -0.42 -12.42
N ALA A 458 5.29 -1.32 -11.84
CA ALA A 458 4.38 -0.96 -10.76
C ALA A 458 5.12 -0.92 -9.40
N GLY A 459 5.88 0.15 -9.16
CA GLY A 459 6.74 0.29 -7.98
C GLY A 459 6.04 0.65 -6.66
N ALA A 460 4.75 0.98 -6.69
CA ALA A 460 3.99 1.44 -5.52
C ALA A 460 3.99 0.39 -4.39
N GLY A 461 4.48 0.79 -3.21
CA GLY A 461 4.52 -0.04 -2.01
C GLY A 461 5.56 -1.17 -2.00
N LEU A 462 6.42 -1.29 -3.03
CA LEU A 462 7.40 -2.39 -3.07
C LEU A 462 8.47 -2.27 -1.98
N TYR A 463 8.95 -1.06 -1.76
CA TYR A 463 10.00 -0.74 -0.81
C TYR A 463 9.42 0.02 0.37
N ASP A 464 10.04 -0.14 1.54
CA ASP A 464 9.46 0.35 2.80
C ASP A 464 9.87 1.80 3.06
N SER A 465 8.93 2.59 3.59
CA SER A 465 9.23 3.84 4.29
C SER A 465 9.11 3.58 5.78
N ILE A 466 10.16 3.84 6.55
CA ILE A 466 10.24 3.42 7.95
C ILE A 466 10.32 4.66 8.85
N PRO A 467 9.31 4.92 9.69
CA PRO A 467 9.43 5.92 10.73
C PRO A 467 10.48 5.49 11.77
N MET A 468 11.21 6.47 12.32
CA MET A 468 12.18 6.23 13.38
C MET A 468 11.49 5.74 14.66
N ASP A 469 10.34 6.30 14.97
CA ASP A 469 9.53 5.91 16.13
C ASP A 469 8.42 4.94 15.75
N ARG A 470 7.97 4.20 16.76
CA ARG A 470 6.85 3.28 16.61
C ARG A 470 5.55 4.07 16.57
N GLU A 471 4.68 3.71 15.63
CA GLU A 471 3.35 4.28 15.54
C GLU A 471 2.47 3.76 16.69
N GLU A 472 1.68 4.66 17.25
CA GLU A 472 0.61 4.32 18.17
C GLU A 472 -0.64 3.91 17.39
N ARG A 473 -1.21 2.76 17.76
CA ARG A 473 -2.47 2.27 17.20
C ARG A 473 -3.61 2.75 18.07
N VAL A 474 -4.48 3.58 17.51
CA VAL A 474 -5.62 4.16 18.23
C VAL A 474 -6.93 3.65 17.65
N LEU A 475 -7.84 3.23 18.52
CA LEU A 475 -9.22 2.92 18.12
C LEU A 475 -9.95 4.22 17.80
N LEU A 476 -10.40 4.36 16.56
CA LEU A 476 -10.99 5.59 16.06
C LEU A 476 -12.43 5.76 16.55
N ASP A 477 -12.81 6.93 17.01
CA ASP A 477 -14.22 7.28 17.20
C ASP A 477 -14.63 8.34 16.18
N TYR A 478 -15.58 7.96 15.30
CA TYR A 478 -16.12 8.85 14.27
C TYR A 478 -17.34 9.63 14.73
N SER A 479 -17.94 9.30 15.88
CA SER A 479 -19.10 10.01 16.42
C SER A 479 -18.78 11.44 16.83
N CYS A 480 -17.52 11.70 17.16
CA CYS A 480 -16.98 13.01 17.54
C CYS A 480 -16.00 13.57 16.51
N ASP A 481 -15.87 12.95 15.33
CA ASP A 481 -14.90 13.38 14.33
C ASP A 481 -15.43 14.58 13.52
N MET A 482 -14.64 15.66 13.44
CA MET A 482 -15.05 16.88 12.74
C MET A 482 -15.30 16.67 11.25
N LEU A 483 -14.59 15.76 10.57
CA LEU A 483 -14.87 15.46 9.16
C LEU A 483 -16.23 14.78 8.97
N VAL A 484 -16.81 14.18 10.01
CA VAL A 484 -18.12 13.50 9.96
C VAL A 484 -19.22 14.42 10.48
N THR A 485 -18.96 15.12 11.58
CA THR A 485 -19.96 15.86 12.35
C THR A 485 -20.10 17.34 11.95
N ASP A 486 -19.02 17.98 11.48
CA ASP A 486 -19.02 19.40 11.10
C ASP A 486 -18.95 19.57 9.57
N LYS A 487 -20.09 19.90 8.95
CA LYS A 487 -20.17 20.13 7.50
C LYS A 487 -19.39 21.35 7.02
N GLY A 488 -19.22 22.37 7.85
CA GLY A 488 -18.41 23.53 7.51
C GLY A 488 -16.93 23.18 7.45
N PHE A 489 -16.43 22.46 8.46
CA PHE A 489 -15.06 21.94 8.46
C PHE A 489 -14.82 20.97 7.29
N GLN A 490 -15.72 20.02 7.09
CA GLN A 490 -15.66 19.06 5.98
C GLN A 490 -15.50 19.77 4.62
N ARG A 491 -16.37 20.74 4.29
CA ARG A 491 -16.30 21.48 3.01
C ARG A 491 -14.98 22.23 2.85
N ARG A 492 -14.51 22.92 3.90
CA ARG A 492 -13.25 23.65 3.86
C ARG A 492 -12.06 22.74 3.59
N ILE A 493 -11.98 21.60 4.27
CA ILE A 493 -10.87 20.65 4.10
C ILE A 493 -10.92 20.01 2.71
N PHE A 494 -12.09 19.54 2.26
CA PHE A 494 -12.19 18.91 0.94
C PHE A 494 -11.86 19.89 -0.19
N SER A 495 -12.31 21.14 -0.07
CA SER A 495 -12.00 22.18 -1.04
C SER A 495 -10.50 22.46 -1.11
N LYS A 496 -9.83 22.62 0.04
CA LYS A 496 -8.36 22.78 0.09
C LYS A 496 -7.64 21.59 -0.55
N ILE A 497 -8.05 20.35 -0.24
CA ILE A 497 -7.46 19.14 -0.81
C ILE A 497 -7.64 19.12 -2.34
N ALA A 498 -8.84 19.41 -2.85
CA ALA A 498 -9.09 19.48 -4.28
C ALA A 498 -8.28 20.61 -4.98
N GLU A 499 -8.12 21.75 -4.31
CA GLU A 499 -7.29 22.86 -4.79
C GLU A 499 -5.81 22.46 -4.91
N VAL A 500 -5.27 21.74 -3.91
CA VAL A 500 -3.92 21.15 -3.99
C VAL A 500 -3.79 20.27 -5.23
N GLY A 501 -4.76 19.39 -5.48
CA GLY A 501 -4.79 18.52 -6.66
C GLY A 501 -4.69 19.30 -7.97
N LYS A 502 -5.53 20.32 -8.14
CA LYS A 502 -5.55 21.18 -9.34
C LYS A 502 -4.24 21.95 -9.53
N ILE A 503 -3.68 22.50 -8.46
CA ILE A 503 -2.41 23.26 -8.51
C ILE A 503 -1.27 22.33 -8.94
N ILE A 504 -1.12 21.18 -8.29
CA ILE A 504 -0.02 20.26 -8.56
C ILE A 504 -0.13 19.66 -9.96
N GLU A 505 -1.33 19.27 -10.39
CA GLU A 505 -1.56 18.83 -11.78
C GLU A 505 -1.16 19.92 -12.78
N GLY A 506 -1.53 21.18 -12.54
CA GLY A 506 -1.13 22.31 -13.38
C GLY A 506 0.38 22.53 -13.45
N LEU A 507 1.11 22.28 -12.35
CA LEU A 507 2.58 22.39 -12.30
C LEU A 507 3.29 21.29 -13.08
N TYR A 508 2.70 20.10 -13.18
CA TYR A 508 3.29 18.95 -13.89
C TYR A 508 2.75 18.79 -15.32
N GLY A 509 1.59 19.35 -15.64
CA GLY A 509 0.94 19.21 -16.94
C GLY A 509 0.35 17.83 -17.22
N SER A 510 0.27 16.96 -16.22
CA SER A 510 -0.26 15.59 -16.32
C SER A 510 -0.96 15.20 -15.03
N ALA A 511 -1.87 14.22 -15.10
CA ALA A 511 -2.60 13.72 -13.93
C ALA A 511 -1.64 13.20 -12.85
N GLN A 512 -1.96 13.43 -11.59
CA GLN A 512 -1.08 13.15 -10.45
C GLN A 512 -1.78 12.28 -9.39
N ASP A 513 -0.95 11.45 -8.74
CA ASP A 513 -1.23 10.74 -7.51
C ASP A 513 -0.47 11.44 -6.37
N ILE A 514 -1.21 12.13 -5.51
CA ILE A 514 -0.67 13.05 -4.50
C ILE A 514 -1.01 12.54 -3.11
N GLU A 515 0.01 12.41 -2.26
CA GLU A 515 -0.15 12.09 -0.85
C GLU A 515 0.11 13.34 0.00
N GLY A 516 -0.75 13.57 0.99
CA GLY A 516 -0.61 14.70 1.90
C GLY A 516 -1.27 14.47 3.25
N VAL A 517 -1.07 15.43 4.13
CA VAL A 517 -1.62 15.42 5.48
C VAL A 517 -2.22 16.77 5.86
N VAL A 518 -3.19 16.71 6.77
CA VAL A 518 -3.84 17.86 7.38
C VAL A 518 -3.40 17.93 8.83
N LYS A 519 -2.88 19.09 9.24
CA LYS A 519 -2.60 19.39 10.65
C LYS A 519 -3.15 20.76 10.98
N ASN A 520 -4.05 20.84 11.96
CA ASN A 520 -4.69 22.09 12.40
C ASN A 520 -5.33 22.88 11.22
N GLY A 521 -5.85 22.17 10.22
CA GLY A 521 -6.45 22.76 9.01
C GLY A 521 -5.45 23.27 7.96
N GLU A 522 -4.16 23.12 8.18
CA GLU A 522 -3.08 23.38 7.21
C GLU A 522 -2.76 22.11 6.41
N ILE A 523 -2.40 22.29 5.14
CA ILE A 523 -2.11 21.18 4.22
C ILE A 523 -0.61 21.05 4.02
N TYR A 524 -0.13 19.81 4.14
CA TYR A 524 1.23 19.42 3.83
C TYR A 524 1.22 18.37 2.73
N VAL A 525 1.98 18.59 1.67
CA VAL A 525 2.18 17.61 0.61
C VAL A 525 3.44 16.82 0.92
N VAL A 526 3.29 15.50 1.07
CA VAL A 526 4.38 14.62 1.49
C VAL A 526 4.95 13.79 0.34
N GLN A 527 4.19 13.60 -0.74
CA GLN A 527 4.62 12.92 -1.96
C GLN A 527 3.72 13.32 -3.14
N THR A 528 4.27 13.29 -4.35
CA THR A 528 3.50 13.28 -5.60
C THR A 528 4.21 12.39 -6.62
N ARG A 529 3.44 11.79 -7.51
CA ARG A 529 3.95 11.07 -8.70
C ARG A 529 2.91 11.14 -9.83
N PRO A 530 3.32 10.93 -11.10
CA PRO A 530 2.37 10.80 -12.19
C PRO A 530 1.34 9.70 -11.94
N GLN A 531 0.07 10.01 -12.24
CA GLN A 531 -0.99 9.01 -12.27
C GLN A 531 -0.93 8.26 -13.60
N MET A 532 -0.76 6.94 -13.53
CA MET A 532 -0.63 6.05 -14.69
C MET A 532 -1.98 5.60 -15.26
#